data_AF-L1LE34-F1
#
_entry.id   AF-L1LE34-F1
#
_cell.length_a   1.000
_cell.length_b   1.000
_cell.length_c   1.000
_cell.angle_alpha   90.00
_cell.angle_beta   90.00
_cell.angle_gamma   90.00
#
_symmetry.space_group_name_H-M   'P 1'
#
loop_
_entity.id
_entity.type
_entity.pdbx_description
1 polymer ?
#
loop_
_entity_poly.entity_id
_entity_poly.type
_entity_poly.pdbx_seq_one_letter_code
_entity_poly.pdbx_strand_id
1 'polypeptide(L)'
;MTQKGRAIKEPDDRQVLPSVERLAIVDIAESSNKEYKDRNGKVITMEKDAGEHYSGFKSYSHMSHGNHIGKIIHDGVTQKGLPEVLGWCYKVVVYYLDYDYNNRIPLLVDIYIGNGKTSYNNSAKEVNQWSHIVNFSGSTRREQLLRISQDIGFPISINVKAERDYVVGNNKDFPHVLVEYKRLYTAFAKYVHKIPGERMRVISTQLGKFDHNSRDRNLYRRIYNSASVYYWVGDKDLKLPLFLELHSTESHLYKLNNNHWVPILKPLTFDELLDQENFDRNKVIPFDMSKTSTCRYMRSAYVTKKPFLDSSESLKVEAFRYKAQKEYQFSRIKDGTKHQVGFDSAFKSTINVIYTYSFPNGMSPYLIHLPQAGKKWYIYIRENTWGVVSNNLPKDEKDLESIYKLLEAFDDGRSDASTEFSDFYEVENVKIENEVEVEIIQKSSSWNKPTWLTVLEAAIDISWKVLLGLVCYKFIKKRV
;
A
#
# COMPACT_ATOMS: atom_id res chain seq x y z
N MET A 1 43.87 0.42 -82.99
CA MET A 1 43.86 0.40 -81.52
C MET A 1 42.42 0.61 -81.08
N THR A 2 41.74 -0.44 -80.62
CA THR A 2 40.31 -0.38 -80.25
C THR A 2 40.19 -0.91 -78.83
N GLN A 3 40.00 -0.02 -77.86
CA GLN A 3 39.80 -0.38 -76.46
C GLN A 3 38.38 -0.97 -76.29
N LYS A 4 38.31 -2.25 -75.93
CA LYS A 4 37.08 -2.91 -75.48
C LYS A 4 36.75 -2.43 -74.06
N GLY A 5 35.66 -1.68 -73.92
CA GLY A 5 35.07 -1.33 -72.64
C GLY A 5 34.56 -2.58 -71.92
N ARG A 6 34.98 -2.77 -70.67
CA ARG A 6 34.58 -3.86 -69.79
C ARG A 6 33.33 -3.41 -69.04
N ALA A 7 32.18 -4.04 -69.30
CA ALA A 7 30.94 -3.76 -68.59
C ALA A 7 31.09 -4.17 -67.11
N ILE A 8 30.89 -3.21 -66.22
CA ILE A 8 30.77 -3.45 -64.78
C ILE A 8 29.38 -4.04 -64.57
N LYS A 9 29.31 -5.33 -64.19
CA LYS A 9 28.07 -5.92 -63.68
C LYS A 9 27.81 -5.35 -62.29
N GLU A 10 26.76 -4.57 -62.15
CA GLU A 10 26.22 -4.23 -60.83
C GLU A 10 25.83 -5.52 -60.11
N PRO A 11 26.27 -5.74 -58.85
CA PRO A 11 25.80 -6.86 -58.06
C PRO A 11 24.31 -6.65 -57.76
N ASP A 12 23.48 -7.61 -58.15
CA ASP A 12 22.06 -7.67 -57.81
C ASP A 12 21.91 -8.09 -56.33
N ASP A 13 22.24 -7.17 -55.43
CA ASP A 13 22.11 -7.32 -53.97
C ASP A 13 20.66 -7.11 -53.50
N ARG A 14 19.68 -7.61 -54.26
CA ARG A 14 18.30 -7.76 -53.77
C ARG A 14 18.27 -8.96 -52.83
N GLN A 15 18.77 -8.77 -51.62
CA GLN A 15 18.54 -9.71 -50.52
C GLN A 15 17.03 -9.86 -50.35
N VAL A 16 16.53 -11.04 -50.70
CA VAL A 16 15.13 -11.42 -50.50
C VAL A 16 14.88 -11.37 -49.01
N LEU A 17 14.12 -10.36 -48.56
CA LEU A 17 13.69 -10.26 -47.17
C LEU A 17 12.98 -11.58 -46.81
N PRO A 18 13.36 -12.22 -45.69
CA PRO A 18 12.69 -13.44 -45.26
C PRO A 18 11.19 -13.19 -45.16
N SER A 19 10.39 -14.13 -45.68
CA SER A 19 8.93 -14.03 -45.56
C SER A 19 8.53 -13.84 -44.10
N VAL A 20 7.57 -12.95 -43.85
CA VAL A 20 7.14 -12.51 -42.51
C VAL A 20 6.81 -13.70 -41.58
N GLU A 21 6.36 -14.82 -42.15
CA GLU A 21 6.08 -16.09 -41.44
C GLU A 21 7.31 -16.75 -40.79
N ARG A 22 8.52 -16.33 -41.15
CA ARG A 22 9.77 -16.87 -40.58
C ARG A 22 10.29 -16.08 -39.39
N LEU A 23 9.72 -14.91 -39.10
CA LEU A 23 10.21 -14.04 -38.04
C LEU A 23 9.66 -14.47 -36.67
N ALA A 24 10.54 -14.47 -35.67
CA ALA A 24 10.20 -14.76 -34.31
C ALA A 24 9.66 -13.52 -33.59
N ILE A 25 8.76 -13.75 -32.63
CA ILE A 25 8.14 -12.76 -31.77
C ILE A 25 8.65 -12.96 -30.34
N VAL A 26 9.40 -11.99 -29.83
CA VAL A 26 9.90 -12.03 -28.45
C VAL A 26 8.93 -11.31 -27.54
N ASP A 27 8.32 -12.03 -26.58
CA ASP A 27 7.66 -11.41 -25.44
C ASP A 27 8.66 -11.19 -24.30
N ILE A 28 8.99 -9.94 -24.03
CA ILE A 28 9.95 -9.59 -22.97
C ILE A 28 9.34 -9.76 -21.57
N ALA A 29 8.01 -9.91 -21.43
CA ALA A 29 7.42 -10.20 -20.12
C ALA A 29 7.74 -11.62 -19.61
N GLU A 30 8.12 -12.53 -20.51
CA GLU A 30 8.47 -13.91 -20.17
C GLU A 30 9.73 -13.96 -19.30
N SER A 31 9.68 -14.75 -18.21
CA SER A 31 10.74 -14.77 -17.19
C SER A 31 10.89 -16.07 -16.42
N SER A 32 9.96 -17.01 -16.62
CA SER A 32 9.82 -18.23 -15.83
C SER A 32 10.42 -19.48 -16.49
N ASN A 33 10.54 -19.50 -17.83
CA ASN A 33 10.98 -20.66 -18.58
C ASN A 33 12.31 -20.43 -19.28
N LYS A 34 13.21 -21.42 -19.27
CA LYS A 34 14.45 -21.38 -20.09
C LYS A 34 14.16 -21.30 -21.59
N GLU A 35 12.96 -21.69 -22.00
CA GLU A 35 12.53 -21.70 -23.38
C GLU A 35 11.01 -21.51 -23.47
N TYR A 36 10.53 -20.79 -24.49
CA TYR A 36 9.11 -20.72 -24.83
C TYR A 36 8.90 -20.71 -26.34
N LYS A 37 7.69 -21.07 -26.78
CA LYS A 37 7.27 -20.93 -28.17
C LYS A 37 6.51 -19.63 -28.33
N ASP A 38 6.88 -18.84 -29.33
CA ASP A 38 6.13 -17.66 -29.70
C ASP A 38 4.80 -18.02 -30.38
N ARG A 39 4.02 -17.01 -30.79
CA ARG A 39 2.74 -17.21 -31.48
C ARG A 39 2.86 -17.85 -32.87
N ASN A 40 4.06 -17.86 -33.45
CA ASN A 40 4.39 -18.48 -34.74
C ASN A 40 4.99 -19.89 -34.55
N GLY A 41 5.01 -20.42 -33.32
CA GLY A 41 5.58 -21.72 -32.98
C GLY A 41 7.11 -21.74 -32.97
N LYS A 42 7.78 -20.59 -33.08
CA LYS A 42 9.24 -20.45 -33.04
C LYS A 42 9.73 -20.54 -31.61
N VAL A 43 10.84 -21.24 -31.44
CA VAL A 43 11.49 -21.42 -30.15
C VAL A 43 12.31 -20.19 -29.81
N ILE A 44 12.08 -19.63 -28.63
CA ILE A 44 12.89 -18.59 -28.01
C ILE A 44 13.52 -19.14 -26.74
N THR A 45 14.84 -19.09 -26.66
CA THR A 45 15.60 -19.43 -25.47
C THR A 45 15.79 -18.19 -24.62
N MET A 46 15.60 -18.35 -23.32
CA MET A 46 15.68 -17.28 -22.35
C MET A 46 16.71 -17.63 -21.28
N GLU A 47 17.65 -16.72 -21.06
CA GLU A 47 18.67 -16.85 -20.04
C GLU A 47 18.64 -15.63 -19.13
N LYS A 48 18.55 -15.86 -17.82
CA LYS A 48 18.79 -14.80 -16.84
C LYS A 48 20.29 -14.47 -16.90
N ASP A 49 20.62 -13.25 -17.27
CA ASP A 49 22.01 -12.87 -17.47
C ASP A 49 22.75 -12.87 -16.13
N ALA A 50 23.85 -13.64 -16.06
CA ALA A 50 24.74 -13.69 -14.92
C ALA A 50 25.99 -12.80 -15.12
N GLY A 51 26.20 -12.25 -16.33
CA GLY A 51 27.45 -11.63 -16.75
C GLY A 51 27.69 -10.23 -16.16
N GLU A 52 26.63 -9.48 -15.88
CA GLU A 52 26.72 -8.12 -15.33
C GLU A 52 25.73 -7.92 -14.17
N HIS A 53 26.19 -8.17 -12.94
CA HIS A 53 25.40 -7.95 -11.73
C HIS A 53 25.31 -6.47 -11.39
N TYR A 54 24.37 -5.77 -12.01
CA TYR A 54 23.98 -4.42 -11.58
C TYR A 54 23.13 -4.53 -10.32
N SER A 55 23.72 -4.30 -9.14
CA SER A 55 22.99 -4.33 -7.87
C SER A 55 21.71 -3.49 -7.94
N GLY A 56 20.56 -4.10 -7.64
CA GLY A 56 19.23 -3.51 -7.79
C GLY A 56 18.46 -3.86 -9.06
N PHE A 57 19.13 -4.50 -10.02
CA PHE A 57 18.56 -4.79 -11.33
C PHE A 57 18.81 -6.25 -11.73
N LYS A 58 17.97 -6.75 -12.63
CA LYS A 58 18.11 -8.07 -13.26
C LYS A 58 17.90 -7.94 -14.76
N SER A 59 18.47 -8.83 -15.54
CA SER A 59 18.25 -8.87 -16.99
C SER A 59 18.00 -10.27 -17.51
N TYR A 60 17.30 -10.34 -18.63
CA TYR A 60 16.97 -11.57 -19.34
C TYR A 60 17.35 -11.42 -20.81
N SER A 61 18.09 -12.41 -21.33
CA SER A 61 18.46 -12.54 -22.74
C SER A 61 17.47 -13.46 -23.43
N HIS A 62 16.74 -12.96 -24.43
CA HIS A 62 15.85 -13.72 -25.31
C HIS A 62 16.55 -13.93 -26.65
N MET A 63 16.75 -15.18 -27.04
CA MET A 63 17.51 -15.57 -28.22
C MET A 63 16.66 -16.47 -29.12
N SER A 64 16.66 -16.20 -30.43
CA SER A 64 16.01 -17.09 -31.38
C SER A 64 17.05 -17.92 -32.12
N HIS A 65 16.94 -19.24 -32.06
CA HIS A 65 17.85 -20.14 -32.75
C HIS A 65 17.40 -20.36 -34.20
N GLY A 66 18.23 -19.94 -35.15
CA GLY A 66 17.98 -20.14 -36.59
C GLY A 66 16.84 -19.29 -37.17
N ASN A 67 16.29 -18.34 -36.42
CA ASN A 67 15.31 -17.38 -36.91
C ASN A 67 15.70 -15.96 -36.47
N HIS A 68 15.21 -14.98 -37.20
CA HIS A 68 15.39 -13.57 -36.84
C HIS A 68 14.19 -13.06 -36.05
N ILE A 69 14.45 -12.22 -35.05
CA ILE A 69 13.42 -11.56 -34.27
C ILE A 69 12.85 -10.43 -35.13
N GLY A 70 11.56 -10.53 -35.48
CA GLY A 70 10.86 -9.49 -36.25
C GLY A 70 10.02 -8.55 -35.39
N LYS A 71 9.66 -8.99 -34.17
CA LYS A 71 8.74 -8.25 -33.31
C LYS A 71 9.06 -8.44 -31.84
N ILE A 72 9.01 -7.35 -31.10
CA ILE A 72 9.14 -7.33 -29.65
C ILE A 72 7.79 -6.92 -29.05
N ILE A 73 7.28 -7.74 -28.14
CA ILE A 73 6.02 -7.52 -27.41
C ILE A 73 6.27 -7.59 -25.91
N HIS A 74 5.35 -7.06 -25.11
CA HIS A 74 5.33 -7.17 -23.65
C HIS A 74 3.90 -7.41 -23.20
N ASP A 75 3.63 -8.50 -22.48
CA ASP A 75 2.29 -8.90 -22.04
C ASP A 75 1.27 -8.93 -23.20
N GLY A 76 1.73 -9.41 -24.36
CA GLY A 76 0.95 -9.49 -25.60
C GLY A 76 0.80 -8.19 -26.40
N VAL A 77 1.41 -7.08 -25.98
CA VAL A 77 1.30 -5.76 -26.62
C VAL A 77 2.57 -5.42 -27.40
N THR A 78 2.43 -5.01 -28.67
CA THR A 78 3.55 -4.54 -29.50
C THR A 78 4.22 -3.31 -28.90
N GLN A 79 5.54 -3.34 -28.84
CA GLN A 79 6.36 -2.22 -28.38
C GLN A 79 6.60 -1.23 -29.54
N LYS A 80 6.40 0.07 -29.28
CA LYS A 80 6.56 1.16 -30.26
C LYS A 80 7.89 1.89 -30.07
N GLY A 81 8.45 2.45 -31.13
CA GLY A 81 9.71 3.21 -31.07
C GLY A 81 10.98 2.34 -31.11
N LEU A 82 10.82 1.02 -31.00
CA LEU A 82 11.83 0.06 -31.43
C LEU A 82 11.82 0.02 -32.96
N PRO A 83 12.98 -0.15 -33.62
CA PRO A 83 13.03 -0.29 -35.06
C PRO A 83 12.17 -1.48 -35.46
N GLU A 84 11.52 -1.41 -36.62
CA GLU A 84 11.06 -2.65 -37.26
C GLU A 84 12.29 -3.52 -37.42
N VAL A 85 12.32 -4.63 -36.69
CA VAL A 85 13.52 -5.43 -36.54
C VAL A 85 13.66 -6.27 -37.81
N LEU A 86 14.21 -5.66 -38.85
CA LEU A 86 14.35 -6.29 -40.15
C LEU A 86 15.44 -7.33 -40.08
N GLY A 87 15.04 -8.61 -40.07
CA GLY A 87 15.77 -9.77 -40.61
C GLY A 87 17.16 -10.11 -40.04
N TRP A 88 17.69 -9.41 -39.04
CA TRP A 88 19.09 -9.60 -38.59
C TRP A 88 19.26 -9.60 -37.07
N CYS A 89 18.19 -9.38 -36.31
CA CYS A 89 18.23 -9.48 -34.86
C CYS A 89 18.10 -10.94 -34.44
N TYR A 90 18.99 -11.39 -33.55
CA TYR A 90 18.98 -12.75 -33.01
C TYR A 90 18.91 -12.79 -31.48
N LYS A 91 19.14 -11.65 -30.81
CA LYS A 91 19.14 -11.54 -29.35
C LYS A 91 18.57 -10.20 -28.89
N VAL A 92 17.69 -10.26 -27.90
CA VAL A 92 17.12 -9.12 -27.18
C VAL A 92 17.43 -9.28 -25.70
N VAL A 93 18.08 -8.30 -25.07
CA VAL A 93 18.32 -8.29 -23.63
C VAL A 93 17.47 -7.21 -23.00
N VAL A 94 16.67 -7.57 -22.00
CA VAL A 94 15.79 -6.64 -21.29
C VAL A 94 16.20 -6.54 -19.83
N TYR A 95 16.14 -5.33 -19.28
CA TYR A 95 16.53 -5.02 -17.90
C TYR A 95 15.31 -4.61 -17.08
N TYR A 96 15.23 -5.13 -15.86
CA TYR A 96 14.17 -4.89 -14.87
C TYR A 96 14.78 -4.52 -13.53
N LEU A 97 13.94 -4.01 -12.63
CA LEU A 97 14.26 -3.94 -11.21
C LEU A 97 14.33 -5.36 -10.63
N ASP A 98 15.26 -5.62 -9.71
CA ASP A 98 15.40 -6.95 -9.11
C ASP A 98 14.15 -7.39 -8.33
N TYR A 99 13.48 -6.42 -7.68
CA TYR A 99 12.25 -6.58 -6.92
C TYR A 99 10.96 -6.53 -7.77
N ASP A 100 11.06 -6.31 -9.09
CA ASP A 100 9.95 -6.49 -10.03
C ASP A 100 9.81 -7.97 -10.40
N TYR A 101 9.30 -8.79 -9.49
CA TYR A 101 9.26 -10.25 -9.65
C TYR A 101 8.47 -10.71 -10.89
N ASN A 102 7.59 -9.88 -11.42
CA ASN A 102 6.72 -10.21 -12.56
C ASN A 102 7.10 -9.47 -13.83
N ASN A 103 8.28 -8.83 -13.88
CA ASN A 103 8.80 -8.15 -15.05
C ASN A 103 7.79 -7.16 -15.68
N ARG A 104 7.06 -6.44 -14.83
CA ARG A 104 6.00 -5.51 -15.23
C ARG A 104 6.54 -4.27 -15.92
N ILE A 105 7.71 -3.81 -15.51
CA ILE A 105 8.29 -2.56 -16.00
C ILE A 105 9.67 -2.83 -16.60
N PRO A 106 9.74 -3.12 -17.90
CA PRO A 106 11.02 -3.16 -18.59
C PRO A 106 11.59 -1.75 -18.62
N LEU A 107 12.83 -1.58 -18.16
CA LEU A 107 13.51 -0.28 -18.07
C LEU A 107 14.28 0.02 -19.36
N LEU A 108 15.03 -0.97 -19.83
CA LEU A 108 15.97 -0.85 -20.94
C LEU A 108 15.92 -2.13 -21.77
N VAL A 109 16.07 -1.98 -23.08
CA VAL A 109 16.22 -3.09 -24.02
C VAL A 109 17.48 -2.88 -24.87
N ASP A 110 18.35 -3.88 -24.91
CA ASP A 110 19.44 -3.99 -25.87
C ASP A 110 19.02 -4.94 -27.00
N ILE A 111 19.09 -4.48 -28.25
CA ILE A 111 18.82 -5.25 -29.46
C ILE A 111 20.15 -5.55 -30.15
N TYR A 112 20.44 -6.82 -30.39
CA TYR A 112 21.67 -7.27 -31.04
C TYR A 112 21.40 -7.58 -32.51
N ILE A 113 22.05 -6.83 -33.41
CA ILE A 113 21.91 -6.95 -34.87
C ILE A 113 23.30 -7.20 -35.45
N GLY A 114 23.52 -8.39 -36.02
CA GLY A 114 24.87 -8.82 -36.43
C GLY A 114 25.87 -8.75 -35.27
N ASN A 115 26.94 -7.97 -35.45
CA ASN A 115 27.94 -7.74 -34.40
C ASN A 115 27.68 -6.47 -33.56
N GLY A 116 26.61 -5.74 -33.88
CA GLY A 116 26.25 -4.49 -33.22
C GLY A 116 25.23 -4.68 -32.11
N LYS A 117 25.18 -3.70 -31.20
CA LYS A 117 24.18 -3.59 -30.14
C LYS A 117 23.59 -2.18 -30.17
N THR A 118 22.26 -2.10 -30.17
CA THR A 118 21.53 -0.85 -30.08
C THR A 118 20.64 -0.86 -28.85
N SER A 119 20.67 0.22 -28.08
CA SER A 119 19.96 0.29 -26.80
C SER A 119 18.80 1.26 -26.84
N TYR A 120 17.72 0.91 -26.15
CA TYR A 120 16.49 1.68 -26.05
C TYR A 120 16.04 1.75 -24.60
N ASN A 121 15.61 2.92 -24.14
CA ASN A 121 15.00 3.06 -22.82
C ASN A 121 13.48 3.22 -22.93
N ASN A 122 12.80 2.78 -21.88
CA ASN A 122 11.36 2.97 -21.76
C ASN A 122 11.05 4.42 -21.39
N SER A 123 10.04 4.99 -22.02
CA SER A 123 9.59 6.35 -21.70
C SER A 123 8.76 6.37 -20.41
N ALA A 124 8.91 7.44 -19.63
CA ALA A 124 8.09 7.67 -18.42
C ALA A 124 6.58 7.78 -18.68
N LYS A 125 6.20 8.18 -19.90
CA LYS A 125 4.82 8.56 -20.25
C LYS A 125 3.99 7.35 -20.70
N GLU A 126 4.60 6.43 -21.44
CA GLU A 126 3.92 5.25 -21.97
C GLU A 126 4.84 4.03 -21.91
N VAL A 127 4.42 2.99 -21.19
CA VAL A 127 5.20 1.77 -20.89
C VAL A 127 5.58 0.97 -22.16
N ASN A 128 4.92 1.25 -23.29
CA ASN A 128 5.20 0.60 -24.58
C ASN A 128 5.86 1.53 -25.61
N GLN A 129 6.38 2.69 -25.19
CA GLN A 129 7.10 3.62 -26.05
C GLN A 129 8.59 3.64 -25.68
N TRP A 130 9.42 3.39 -26.67
CA TRP A 130 10.86 3.25 -26.52
C TRP A 130 11.59 4.38 -27.25
N SER A 131 12.67 4.88 -26.64
CA SER A 131 13.52 5.90 -27.24
C SER A 131 14.94 5.37 -27.44
N HIS A 132 15.50 5.65 -28.62
CA HIS A 132 16.85 5.23 -28.97
C HIS A 132 17.89 5.98 -28.14
N ILE A 133 18.86 5.26 -27.57
CA ILE A 133 19.97 5.82 -26.80
C ILE A 133 21.16 6.00 -27.73
N VAL A 134 21.35 7.22 -28.24
CA VAL A 134 22.37 7.51 -29.28
C VAL A 134 23.80 7.45 -28.74
N ASN A 135 24.03 7.82 -27.47
CA ASN A 135 25.37 7.83 -26.88
C ASN A 135 25.33 7.43 -25.40
N PHE A 136 26.09 6.39 -25.05
CA PHE A 136 26.47 6.09 -23.68
C PHE A 136 27.71 6.89 -23.27
N SER A 137 27.65 8.22 -23.33
CA SER A 137 28.81 9.03 -22.94
C SER A 137 28.93 9.11 -21.43
N GLY A 138 29.89 8.38 -20.86
CA GLY A 138 30.45 8.61 -19.52
C GLY A 138 29.65 8.10 -18.31
N SER A 139 28.42 7.60 -18.48
CA SER A 139 27.64 6.99 -17.38
C SER A 139 27.69 5.46 -17.42
N THR A 140 27.82 4.83 -16.26
CA THR A 140 27.71 3.38 -16.17
C THR A 140 26.30 2.93 -16.55
N ARG A 141 26.14 1.71 -17.08
CA ARG A 141 24.82 1.12 -17.38
C ARG A 141 23.88 1.20 -16.19
N ARG A 142 24.43 1.02 -14.99
CA ARG A 142 23.71 1.12 -13.73
C ARG A 142 23.11 2.50 -13.48
N GLU A 143 23.89 3.57 -13.66
CA GLU A 143 23.41 4.95 -13.50
C GLU A 143 22.26 5.27 -14.45
N GLN A 144 22.29 4.72 -15.66
CA GLN A 144 21.20 4.89 -16.63
C GLN A 144 19.94 4.14 -16.18
N LEU A 145 20.07 2.90 -15.73
CA LEU A 145 18.94 2.14 -15.19
C LEU A 145 18.32 2.86 -13.98
N LEU A 146 19.14 3.44 -13.11
CA LEU A 146 18.68 4.24 -11.98
C LEU A 146 17.94 5.49 -12.47
N ARG A 147 18.52 6.25 -13.41
CA ARG A 147 17.88 7.43 -14.00
C ARG A 147 16.54 7.10 -14.67
N ILE A 148 16.46 6.02 -15.45
CA ILE A 148 15.21 5.57 -16.08
C ILE A 148 14.17 5.24 -15.01
N SER A 149 14.58 4.55 -13.93
CA SER A 149 13.68 4.22 -12.81
C SER A 149 13.13 5.47 -12.10
N GLN A 150 13.92 6.53 -11.99
CA GLN A 150 13.50 7.83 -11.47
C GLN A 150 12.51 8.50 -12.42
N ASP A 151 12.85 8.57 -13.71
CA ASP A 151 12.05 9.25 -14.74
C ASP A 151 10.63 8.64 -14.84
N ILE A 152 10.50 7.31 -14.70
CA ILE A 152 9.21 6.61 -14.77
C ILE A 152 8.40 6.69 -13.46
N GLY A 153 8.89 7.41 -12.44
CA GLY A 153 8.18 7.70 -11.19
C GLY A 153 8.39 6.67 -10.10
N PHE A 154 9.64 6.21 -9.90
CA PHE A 154 10.06 5.24 -8.88
C PHE A 154 9.11 4.05 -8.75
N PRO A 155 9.26 3.02 -9.61
CA PRO A 155 8.53 1.79 -9.42
C PRO A 155 8.88 1.15 -8.08
N ILE A 156 7.90 0.84 -7.27
CA ILE A 156 8.09 0.22 -5.96
C ILE A 156 7.20 -1.00 -5.77
N SER A 157 7.74 -1.97 -5.04
CA SER A 157 6.96 -3.08 -4.49
C SER A 157 6.64 -2.75 -3.03
N ILE A 158 5.36 -2.58 -2.70
CA ILE A 158 4.94 -2.21 -1.34
C ILE A 158 5.08 -3.43 -0.43
N ASN A 159 5.92 -3.34 0.61
CA ASN A 159 5.91 -4.34 1.67
C ASN A 159 4.71 -4.09 2.58
N VAL A 160 3.64 -4.87 2.41
CA VAL A 160 2.38 -4.64 3.14
C VAL A 160 2.49 -4.97 4.63
N LYS A 161 3.52 -5.72 5.03
CA LYS A 161 3.82 -6.04 6.44
C LYS A 161 4.78 -5.05 7.11
N ALA A 162 5.23 -4.02 6.39
CA ALA A 162 6.15 -3.07 6.98
C ALA A 162 5.42 -2.20 8.01
N GLU A 163 5.85 -2.31 9.27
CA GLU A 163 5.42 -1.42 10.37
C GLU A 163 6.35 -0.22 10.54
N ARG A 164 7.48 -0.22 9.83
CA ARG A 164 8.54 0.78 9.88
C ARG A 164 9.03 1.08 8.48
N ASP A 165 9.76 2.17 8.36
CA ASP A 165 10.36 2.58 7.10
C ASP A 165 11.29 1.51 6.53
N TYR A 166 11.40 1.48 5.20
CA TYR A 166 12.23 0.52 4.49
C TYR A 166 12.79 1.09 3.20
N VAL A 167 13.87 0.47 2.72
CA VAL A 167 14.46 0.77 1.42
C VAL A 167 13.97 -0.25 0.41
N VAL A 168 13.46 0.22 -0.72
CA VAL A 168 12.92 -0.66 -1.77
C VAL A 168 14.05 -1.55 -2.32
N GLY A 169 13.79 -2.86 -2.45
CA GLY A 169 14.78 -3.82 -2.94
C GLY A 169 15.99 -4.05 -2.03
N ASN A 170 15.98 -3.52 -0.79
CA ASN A 170 17.13 -3.56 0.12
C ASN A 170 18.43 -2.94 -0.45
N ASN A 171 18.32 -2.00 -1.39
CA ASN A 171 19.46 -1.34 -2.00
C ASN A 171 19.37 0.18 -1.79
N LYS A 172 20.38 0.73 -1.12
CA LYS A 172 20.42 2.11 -0.59
C LYS A 172 20.28 3.20 -1.65
N ASP A 173 20.47 2.87 -2.92
CA ASP A 173 20.31 3.82 -4.02
C ASP A 173 18.85 3.96 -4.48
N PHE A 174 17.95 3.10 -4.01
CA PHE A 174 16.51 3.21 -4.22
C PHE A 174 15.85 4.06 -3.13
N PRO A 175 14.65 4.59 -3.41
CA PRO A 175 13.95 5.44 -2.46
C PRO A 175 13.69 4.74 -1.12
N HIS A 176 13.78 5.53 -0.06
CA HIS A 176 13.31 5.17 1.25
C HIS A 176 11.80 5.42 1.35
N VAL A 177 11.05 4.40 1.72
CA VAL A 177 9.60 4.45 1.92
C VAL A 177 9.33 4.67 3.39
N LEU A 178 8.73 5.80 3.73
CA LEU A 178 8.22 6.07 5.07
C LEU A 178 6.92 5.31 5.30
N VAL A 179 6.76 4.79 6.51
CA VAL A 179 5.53 4.11 6.96
C VAL A 179 4.94 4.85 8.15
N GLU A 180 3.76 5.43 7.96
CA GLU A 180 3.00 6.08 9.03
C GLU A 180 1.89 5.17 9.54
N TYR A 181 1.91 4.89 10.84
CA TYR A 181 0.83 4.18 11.52
C TYR A 181 -0.29 5.16 11.90
N LYS A 182 -1.53 4.81 11.57
CA LYS A 182 -2.74 5.50 12.04
C LYS A 182 -3.74 4.49 12.57
N ARG A 183 -4.30 4.76 13.74
CA ARG A 183 -5.40 3.97 14.31
C ARG A 183 -6.74 4.57 13.90
N LEU A 184 -7.68 3.73 13.45
CA LEU A 184 -9.03 4.15 13.05
C LEU A 184 -10.08 3.50 13.95
N TYR A 185 -10.94 4.32 14.55
CA TYR A 185 -12.11 3.93 15.36
C TYR A 185 -11.84 2.91 16.47
N THR A 186 -10.61 2.79 16.97
CA THR A 186 -10.09 1.75 17.88
C THR A 186 -9.83 0.36 17.25
N ALA A 187 -10.49 0.01 16.15
CA ALA A 187 -10.55 -1.36 15.62
C ALA A 187 -9.67 -1.64 14.40
N PHE A 188 -9.21 -0.62 13.69
CA PHE A 188 -8.41 -0.79 12.48
C PHE A 188 -7.07 -0.08 12.58
N ALA A 189 -6.07 -0.66 11.95
CA ALA A 189 -4.76 -0.08 11.74
C ALA A 189 -4.61 0.26 10.25
N LYS A 190 -4.13 1.48 9.98
CA LYS A 190 -3.78 1.96 8.64
C LYS A 190 -2.29 2.23 8.61
N TYR A 191 -1.58 1.57 7.69
CA TYR A 191 -0.15 1.80 7.44
C TYR A 191 0.00 2.55 6.11
N VAL A 192 0.45 3.80 6.18
CA VAL A 192 0.58 4.68 5.01
C VAL A 192 2.03 4.67 4.53
N HIS A 193 2.25 4.12 3.35
CA HIS A 193 3.52 4.10 2.64
C HIS A 193 3.65 5.32 1.73
N LYS A 194 4.74 6.08 1.85
CA LYS A 194 5.04 7.22 0.97
C LYS A 194 6.54 7.44 0.77
N ILE A 195 6.93 8.03 -0.35
CA ILE A 195 8.29 8.50 -0.58
C ILE A 195 8.33 10.01 -0.24
N PRO A 196 9.18 10.48 0.68
CA PRO A 196 9.21 11.90 1.06
C PRO A 196 9.47 12.83 -0.12
N GLY A 197 8.56 13.79 -0.35
CA GLY A 197 8.70 14.79 -1.41
C GLY A 197 8.49 14.27 -2.84
N GLU A 198 8.21 12.98 -3.00
CA GLU A 198 8.18 12.31 -4.29
C GLU A 198 6.86 11.54 -4.48
N ARG A 199 6.62 11.14 -5.72
CA ARG A 199 5.53 10.23 -6.06
C ARG A 199 6.09 8.85 -6.40
N MET A 200 5.24 7.84 -6.35
CA MET A 200 5.64 6.45 -6.52
C MET A 200 4.71 5.70 -7.49
N ARG A 201 5.27 4.74 -8.20
CA ARG A 201 4.52 3.84 -9.07
C ARG A 201 4.48 2.47 -8.42
N VAL A 202 3.31 2.07 -7.93
CA VAL A 202 3.17 0.76 -7.27
C VAL A 202 3.11 -0.33 -8.34
N ILE A 203 4.13 -1.16 -8.43
CA ILE A 203 4.20 -2.25 -9.43
C ILE A 203 3.73 -3.59 -8.89
N SER A 204 3.91 -3.79 -7.59
CA SER A 204 3.49 -5.01 -6.91
C SER A 204 3.42 -4.79 -5.40
N THR A 205 3.04 -5.85 -4.68
CA THR A 205 2.94 -5.80 -3.22
C THR A 205 3.48 -7.10 -2.63
N GLN A 206 4.27 -7.01 -1.57
CA GLN A 206 4.88 -8.15 -0.90
C GLN A 206 4.20 -8.40 0.44
N LEU A 207 3.59 -9.57 0.58
CA LEU A 207 3.09 -10.09 1.86
C LEU A 207 4.03 -11.21 2.31
N GLY A 208 5.09 -10.85 3.03
CA GLY A 208 6.19 -11.78 3.35
C GLY A 208 6.99 -12.12 2.09
N LYS A 209 7.12 -13.42 1.77
CA LYS A 209 7.87 -13.90 0.59
C LYS A 209 7.05 -13.94 -0.70
N PHE A 210 5.75 -13.66 -0.62
CA PHE A 210 4.83 -13.81 -1.74
C PHE A 210 4.54 -12.45 -2.38
N ASP A 211 4.77 -12.36 -3.69
CA ASP A 211 4.33 -11.21 -4.47
C ASP A 211 2.86 -11.38 -4.86
N HIS A 212 2.07 -10.37 -4.53
CA HIS A 212 0.65 -10.31 -4.82
C HIS A 212 0.43 -9.38 -6.01
N ASN A 213 0.08 -10.00 -7.14
CA ASN A 213 -0.14 -9.31 -8.39
C ASN A 213 -1.54 -8.70 -8.45
N SER A 214 -1.64 -7.49 -8.97
CA SER A 214 -2.93 -6.96 -9.41
C SER A 214 -3.31 -7.55 -10.78
N ARG A 215 -4.59 -7.89 -10.95
CA ARG A 215 -5.14 -8.16 -12.30
C ARG A 215 -5.41 -6.88 -13.08
N ASP A 216 -5.50 -5.75 -12.37
CA ASP A 216 -5.70 -4.45 -12.97
C ASP A 216 -4.37 -3.94 -13.55
N ARG A 217 -4.27 -3.98 -14.88
CA ARG A 217 -3.12 -3.45 -15.62
C ARG A 217 -2.90 -1.95 -15.41
N ASN A 218 -3.93 -1.22 -14.95
CA ASN A 218 -3.79 0.20 -14.69
C ASN A 218 -3.08 0.51 -13.37
N LEU A 219 -3.03 -0.44 -12.44
CA LEU A 219 -2.41 -0.25 -11.12
C LEU A 219 -0.94 0.18 -11.27
N TYR A 220 -0.16 -0.52 -12.10
CA TYR A 220 1.25 -0.18 -12.31
C TYR A 220 1.48 0.94 -13.35
N ARG A 221 0.42 1.43 -13.99
CA ARG A 221 0.50 2.51 -14.99
C ARG A 221 0.32 3.90 -14.38
N ARG A 222 -0.22 3.99 -13.18
CA ARG A 222 -0.47 5.26 -12.49
C ARG A 222 0.66 5.60 -11.51
N ILE A 223 0.76 6.89 -11.22
CA ILE A 223 1.66 7.44 -10.22
C ILE A 223 0.79 7.88 -9.03
N TYR A 224 1.24 7.55 -7.83
CA TYR A 224 0.52 7.74 -6.58
C TYR A 224 1.34 8.57 -5.61
N ASN A 225 0.66 9.31 -4.74
CA ASN A 225 1.26 10.07 -3.66
C ASN A 225 1.51 9.19 -2.42
N SER A 226 0.64 8.19 -2.18
CA SER A 226 0.81 7.22 -1.10
C SER A 226 0.02 5.94 -1.37
N ALA A 227 0.33 4.90 -0.60
CA ALA A 227 -0.39 3.63 -0.57
C ALA A 227 -0.70 3.30 0.88
N SER A 228 -1.96 3.02 1.20
CA SER A 228 -2.37 2.67 2.56
C SER A 228 -2.84 1.22 2.62
N VAL A 229 -2.33 0.45 3.57
CA VAL A 229 -2.79 -0.91 3.85
C VAL A 229 -3.57 -0.93 5.14
N TYR A 230 -4.76 -1.53 5.09
CA TYR A 230 -5.69 -1.58 6.21
C TYR A 230 -5.71 -2.96 6.84
N TYR A 231 -5.64 -3.00 8.16
CA TYR A 231 -5.65 -4.21 8.97
C TYR A 231 -6.66 -4.09 10.10
N TRP A 232 -7.16 -5.23 10.57
CA TRP A 232 -7.81 -5.30 11.86
C TRP A 232 -6.76 -5.26 12.97
N VAL A 233 -6.99 -4.51 14.06
CA VAL A 233 -6.01 -4.40 15.16
C VAL A 233 -5.72 -5.73 15.86
N GLY A 234 -6.60 -6.73 15.73
CA GLY A 234 -6.37 -8.08 16.22
C GLY A 234 -5.42 -8.91 15.35
N ASP A 235 -5.15 -8.51 14.11
CA ASP A 235 -4.18 -9.14 13.21
C ASP A 235 -2.76 -8.63 13.50
N LYS A 236 -2.20 -9.05 14.64
CA LYS A 236 -0.89 -8.60 15.12
C LYS A 236 0.28 -8.93 14.19
N ASP A 237 0.13 -9.95 13.35
CA ASP A 237 1.18 -10.40 12.43
C ASP A 237 1.03 -9.83 11.01
N LEU A 238 0.05 -8.93 10.82
CA LEU A 238 -0.32 -8.29 9.55
C LEU A 238 -0.47 -9.32 8.42
N LYS A 239 -1.09 -10.46 8.71
CA LYS A 239 -1.24 -11.59 7.78
C LYS A 239 -2.42 -11.43 6.84
N LEU A 240 -3.45 -10.69 7.26
CA LEU A 240 -4.75 -10.61 6.62
C LEU A 240 -5.10 -9.14 6.34
N PRO A 241 -4.44 -8.51 5.34
CA PRO A 241 -4.81 -7.15 4.94
C PRO A 241 -6.27 -7.15 4.47
N LEU A 242 -7.03 -6.16 4.95
CA LEU A 242 -8.43 -5.96 4.60
C LEU A 242 -8.53 -5.44 3.15
N PHE A 243 -7.86 -4.31 2.89
CA PHE A 243 -7.74 -3.75 1.55
C PHE A 243 -6.51 -2.82 1.42
N LEU A 244 -6.18 -2.51 0.18
CA LEU A 244 -5.15 -1.58 -0.25
C LEU A 244 -5.83 -0.34 -0.85
N GLU A 245 -5.46 0.84 -0.39
CA GLU A 245 -5.85 2.12 -0.97
C GLU A 245 -4.64 2.76 -1.65
N LEU A 246 -4.75 3.06 -2.94
CA LEU A 246 -3.73 3.80 -3.68
C LEU A 246 -4.22 5.23 -3.90
N HIS A 247 -3.53 6.20 -3.29
CA HIS A 247 -3.95 7.60 -3.29
C HIS A 247 -3.18 8.40 -4.35
N SER A 248 -3.90 9.00 -5.29
CA SER A 248 -3.38 9.91 -6.32
C SER A 248 -4.06 11.28 -6.18
N THR A 249 -4.75 11.76 -7.21
CA THR A 249 -5.80 12.79 -7.09
C THR A 249 -7.08 12.20 -6.50
N GLU A 250 -7.35 10.94 -6.84
CA GLU A 250 -8.44 10.13 -6.30
C GLU A 250 -7.85 8.90 -5.60
N SER A 251 -8.63 8.34 -4.66
CA SER A 251 -8.30 7.09 -3.99
C SER A 251 -8.86 5.90 -4.77
N HIS A 252 -8.01 4.90 -5.01
CA HIS A 252 -8.41 3.63 -5.61
C HIS A 252 -8.31 2.52 -4.59
N LEU A 253 -9.41 1.82 -4.35
CA LEU A 253 -9.50 0.74 -3.37
C LEU A 253 -9.40 -0.63 -4.05
N TYR A 254 -8.58 -1.50 -3.49
CA TYR A 254 -8.36 -2.86 -3.95
C TYR A 254 -8.50 -3.83 -2.78
N LYS A 255 -9.14 -4.97 -3.00
CA LYS A 255 -9.16 -6.07 -2.03
C LYS A 255 -8.38 -7.27 -2.53
N LEU A 256 -7.90 -8.08 -1.61
CA LEU A 256 -7.12 -9.26 -1.94
C LEU A 256 -8.03 -10.47 -2.18
N ASN A 257 -8.15 -10.93 -3.43
CA ASN A 257 -8.93 -12.10 -3.83
C ASN A 257 -8.02 -13.13 -4.50
N ASN A 258 -7.94 -14.35 -3.95
CA ASN A 258 -7.06 -15.42 -4.45
C ASN A 258 -5.61 -14.95 -4.68
N ASN A 259 -5.04 -14.26 -3.70
CA ASN A 259 -3.71 -13.64 -3.77
C ASN A 259 -3.53 -12.56 -4.84
N HIS A 260 -4.62 -12.03 -5.39
CA HIS A 260 -4.59 -10.93 -6.34
C HIS A 260 -5.34 -9.70 -5.82
N TRP A 261 -4.77 -8.53 -6.03
CA TRP A 261 -5.51 -7.28 -5.82
C TRP A 261 -6.55 -7.11 -6.92
N VAL A 262 -7.81 -6.97 -6.51
CA VAL A 262 -8.93 -6.70 -7.40
C VAL A 262 -9.59 -5.38 -7.01
N PRO A 263 -9.92 -4.51 -7.98
CA PRO A 263 -10.52 -3.22 -7.68
C PRO A 263 -11.88 -3.39 -7.00
N ILE A 264 -12.15 -2.57 -6.00
CA ILE A 264 -13.44 -2.48 -5.34
C ILE A 264 -14.29 -1.47 -6.11
N LEU A 265 -15.26 -1.95 -6.87
CA LEU A 265 -16.16 -1.13 -7.71
C LEU A 265 -17.45 -0.70 -6.99
N LYS A 266 -17.61 -1.06 -5.71
CA LYS A 266 -18.91 -1.02 -5.01
C LYS A 266 -19.24 0.37 -4.44
N PRO A 267 -20.55 0.71 -4.33
CA PRO A 267 -21.04 1.97 -3.75
C PRO A 267 -21.06 1.97 -2.20
N LEU A 268 -20.28 1.11 -1.55
CA LEU A 268 -20.26 1.07 -0.09
C LEU A 268 -19.53 2.28 0.46
N THR A 269 -19.98 2.77 1.60
CA THR A 269 -19.18 3.70 2.39
C THR A 269 -17.89 3.02 2.85
N PHE A 270 -16.87 3.82 3.12
CA PHE A 270 -15.57 3.32 3.57
C PHE A 270 -15.69 2.45 4.85
N ASP A 271 -16.56 2.85 5.78
CA ASP A 271 -16.83 2.12 7.01
C ASP A 271 -17.49 0.75 6.76
N GLU A 272 -18.46 0.69 5.85
CA GLU A 272 -19.11 -0.57 5.47
C GLU A 272 -18.13 -1.51 4.78
N LEU A 273 -17.20 -0.98 3.99
CA LEU A 273 -16.13 -1.77 3.37
C LEU A 273 -15.18 -2.36 4.41
N LEU A 274 -14.74 -1.56 5.38
CA LEU A 274 -13.92 -2.05 6.50
C LEU A 274 -14.62 -3.17 7.26
N ASP A 275 -15.89 -2.96 7.63
CA ASP A 275 -16.67 -3.96 8.35
C ASP A 275 -16.89 -5.22 7.48
N GLN A 276 -17.16 -5.08 6.18
CA GLN A 276 -17.34 -6.21 5.26
C GLN A 276 -16.07 -7.03 5.10
N GLU A 277 -14.93 -6.42 4.78
CA GLU A 277 -13.69 -7.16 4.56
C GLU A 277 -13.17 -7.78 5.87
N ASN A 278 -13.40 -7.13 7.02
CA ASN A 278 -13.06 -7.69 8.33
C ASN A 278 -13.95 -8.89 8.69
N PHE A 279 -15.23 -8.84 8.35
CA PHE A 279 -16.13 -9.98 8.47
C PHE A 279 -15.69 -11.15 7.59
N ASP A 280 -15.41 -10.89 6.31
CA ASP A 280 -15.06 -11.93 5.34
C ASP A 280 -13.77 -12.65 5.74
N ARG A 281 -12.74 -11.89 6.17
CA ARG A 281 -11.39 -12.39 6.47
C ARG A 281 -11.19 -12.88 7.90
N ASN A 282 -11.62 -12.08 8.88
CA ASN A 282 -11.29 -12.32 10.29
C ASN A 282 -12.48 -12.85 11.10
N LYS A 283 -13.67 -12.95 10.51
CA LYS A 283 -14.92 -13.29 11.22
C LYS A 283 -15.22 -12.31 12.35
N VAL A 284 -14.95 -11.03 12.11
CA VAL A 284 -15.17 -9.95 13.09
C VAL A 284 -16.26 -9.00 12.61
N ILE A 285 -17.17 -8.62 13.50
CA ILE A 285 -18.34 -7.78 13.20
C ILE A 285 -18.39 -6.54 14.13
N PRO A 286 -18.84 -5.37 13.67
CA PRO A 286 -19.19 -4.28 14.57
C PRO A 286 -20.41 -4.66 15.44
N PHE A 287 -20.42 -4.22 16.69
CA PHE A 287 -21.62 -4.18 17.51
C PHE A 287 -22.33 -2.84 17.30
N ASP A 288 -23.57 -2.86 16.83
CA ASP A 288 -24.37 -1.65 16.57
C ASP A 288 -25.54 -1.57 17.55
N MET A 289 -25.45 -0.67 18.53
CA MET A 289 -26.42 -0.53 19.62
C MET A 289 -27.80 -0.08 19.13
N SER A 290 -27.85 0.69 18.04
CA SER A 290 -29.10 1.15 17.41
C SER A 290 -29.92 0.00 16.83
N LYS A 291 -29.31 -1.16 16.59
CA LYS A 291 -29.95 -2.28 15.90
C LYS A 291 -30.36 -3.36 16.86
N THR A 292 -31.60 -3.79 16.70
CA THR A 292 -32.18 -4.93 17.41
C THR A 292 -31.97 -6.26 16.67
N SER A 293 -31.50 -6.22 15.42
CA SER A 293 -31.32 -7.38 14.54
C SER A 293 -30.19 -7.20 13.52
N THR A 294 -30.02 -8.20 12.65
CA THR A 294 -28.87 -8.46 11.75
C THR A 294 -28.31 -7.24 11.02
N CYS A 295 -26.99 -7.25 10.82
CA CYS A 295 -26.32 -6.26 9.99
C CYS A 295 -26.55 -6.59 8.50
N ARG A 296 -27.10 -5.64 7.73
CA ARG A 296 -27.61 -5.84 6.35
C ARG A 296 -26.63 -6.50 5.38
N TYR A 297 -25.33 -6.25 5.53
CA TYR A 297 -24.27 -6.77 4.66
C TYR A 297 -23.68 -8.11 5.13
N MET A 298 -23.94 -8.53 6.37
CA MET A 298 -23.44 -9.77 6.95
C MET A 298 -24.56 -10.82 6.99
N ARG A 299 -24.98 -11.29 5.80
CA ARG A 299 -26.16 -12.16 5.62
C ARG A 299 -26.21 -13.40 6.53
N SER A 300 -25.09 -13.85 7.07
CA SER A 300 -24.98 -15.00 7.98
C SER A 300 -24.52 -14.65 9.41
N ALA A 301 -24.22 -13.39 9.72
CA ALA A 301 -23.86 -12.97 11.08
C ALA A 301 -25.07 -12.36 11.77
N TYR A 302 -25.54 -13.02 12.83
CA TYR A 302 -26.59 -12.49 13.69
C TYR A 302 -26.03 -12.26 15.07
N VAL A 303 -26.31 -11.06 15.58
CA VAL A 303 -26.20 -10.77 16.99
C VAL A 303 -27.54 -11.13 17.61
N THR A 304 -27.53 -12.06 18.54
CA THR A 304 -28.74 -12.39 19.29
C THR A 304 -28.86 -11.42 20.45
N LYS A 305 -29.83 -10.50 20.37
CA LYS A 305 -30.26 -9.65 21.49
C LYS A 305 -31.30 -10.43 22.30
N LYS A 306 -31.00 -10.69 23.57
CA LYS A 306 -31.97 -11.29 24.52
C LYS A 306 -32.07 -10.42 25.75
N PRO A 307 -33.27 -10.14 26.27
CA PRO A 307 -33.41 -9.75 27.66
C PRO A 307 -32.67 -10.78 28.50
N PHE A 308 -31.74 -10.31 29.33
CA PHE A 308 -30.94 -11.20 30.16
C PHE A 308 -31.53 -11.35 31.56
N LEU A 309 -32.35 -10.39 31.97
CA LEU A 309 -33.01 -10.34 33.26
C LEU A 309 -34.50 -10.08 33.00
N ASP A 310 -35.35 -10.78 33.74
CA ASP A 310 -36.77 -10.41 33.81
C ASP A 310 -36.81 -9.03 34.44
N SER A 311 -37.50 -8.08 33.80
CA SER A 311 -37.60 -6.72 34.30
C SER A 311 -38.19 -6.77 35.70
N SER A 312 -37.33 -6.59 36.71
CA SER A 312 -37.79 -6.34 38.05
C SER A 312 -38.48 -4.98 38.02
N GLU A 313 -39.81 -4.97 38.14
CA GLU A 313 -40.62 -3.75 38.13
C GLU A 313 -40.10 -2.71 39.14
N SER A 314 -39.42 -3.16 40.20
CA SER A 314 -38.91 -2.28 41.25
C SER A 314 -37.68 -1.47 40.86
N LEU A 315 -36.81 -1.92 39.94
CA LEU A 315 -35.52 -1.25 39.66
C LEU A 315 -35.49 -0.45 38.36
N LYS A 316 -36.47 -0.61 37.45
CA LYS A 316 -36.52 0.11 36.16
C LYS A 316 -35.20 0.06 35.35
N VAL A 317 -34.45 -1.04 35.46
CA VAL A 317 -33.24 -1.30 34.68
C VAL A 317 -33.57 -2.27 33.55
N GLU A 318 -33.19 -1.90 32.33
CA GLU A 318 -33.26 -2.76 31.16
C GLU A 318 -31.88 -3.35 30.88
N ALA A 319 -31.79 -4.68 30.86
CA ALA A 319 -30.54 -5.39 30.63
C ALA A 319 -30.64 -6.31 29.41
N PHE A 320 -29.73 -6.10 28.46
CA PHE A 320 -29.64 -6.91 27.25
C PHE A 320 -28.31 -7.63 27.15
N ARG A 321 -28.37 -8.90 26.77
CA ARG A 321 -27.22 -9.68 26.37
C ARG A 321 -27.18 -9.78 24.85
N TYR A 322 -26.06 -9.36 24.28
CA TYR A 322 -25.73 -9.49 22.88
C TYR A 322 -24.67 -10.56 22.74
N LYS A 323 -24.97 -11.58 21.94
CA LYS A 323 -24.02 -12.66 21.64
C LYS A 323 -23.82 -12.77 20.14
N ALA A 324 -22.58 -12.67 19.70
CA ALA A 324 -22.20 -13.02 18.35
C ALA A 324 -22.32 -14.54 18.15
N GLN A 325 -22.73 -14.96 16.95
CA GLN A 325 -22.78 -16.37 16.57
C GLN A 325 -21.42 -17.07 16.71
N LYS A 326 -21.42 -18.42 16.74
CA LYS A 326 -20.19 -19.22 16.91
C LYS A 326 -19.09 -18.74 15.95
N GLU A 327 -17.87 -18.63 16.47
CA GLU A 327 -16.65 -18.17 15.78
C GLU A 327 -16.52 -16.66 15.52
N TYR A 328 -17.60 -15.88 15.67
CA TYR A 328 -17.54 -14.44 15.46
C TYR A 328 -17.10 -13.65 16.70
N GLN A 329 -16.49 -12.50 16.45
CA GLN A 329 -16.03 -11.56 17.49
C GLN A 329 -16.50 -10.14 17.15
N PHE A 330 -16.56 -9.28 18.16
CA PHE A 330 -16.87 -7.87 17.97
C PHE A 330 -15.59 -7.07 17.70
N SER A 331 -15.59 -6.17 16.70
CA SER A 331 -14.44 -5.28 16.38
C SER A 331 -14.49 -3.94 17.11
N ARG A 332 -15.68 -3.35 17.17
CA ARG A 332 -15.97 -2.00 17.68
C ARG A 332 -17.42 -1.92 18.13
N ILE A 333 -17.73 -0.86 18.86
CA ILE A 333 -19.11 -0.48 19.19
C ILE A 333 -19.48 0.76 18.39
N LYS A 334 -20.67 0.78 17.81
CA LYS A 334 -21.27 1.93 17.14
C LYS A 334 -22.73 2.09 17.56
N ASP A 335 -23.25 3.29 17.36
CA ASP A 335 -24.66 3.61 17.49
C ASP A 335 -25.14 4.24 16.17
N GLY A 336 -25.73 3.41 15.32
CA GLY A 336 -26.07 3.80 13.96
C GLY A 336 -24.82 4.12 13.14
N THR A 337 -24.65 5.39 12.77
CA THR A 337 -23.48 5.89 12.04
C THR A 337 -22.37 6.43 12.96
N LYS A 338 -22.62 6.55 14.27
CA LYS A 338 -21.67 7.12 15.22
C LYS A 338 -20.79 6.04 15.84
N HIS A 339 -19.48 6.13 15.62
CA HIS A 339 -18.50 5.26 16.29
C HIS A 339 -18.41 5.62 17.76
N GLN A 340 -18.41 4.61 18.64
CA GLN A 340 -18.21 4.82 20.06
C GLN A 340 -16.71 4.68 20.39
N VAL A 341 -16.19 5.57 21.24
CA VAL A 341 -14.77 5.64 21.64
C VAL A 341 -14.62 5.36 23.13
N GLY A 342 -13.39 5.07 23.59
CA GLY A 342 -13.10 4.70 24.98
C GLY A 342 -12.94 3.18 25.23
N PHE A 343 -13.05 2.37 24.17
CA PHE A 343 -12.93 0.90 24.26
C PHE A 343 -11.56 0.35 23.80
N ASP A 344 -10.56 1.21 23.67
CA ASP A 344 -9.28 0.89 23.02
C ASP A 344 -8.55 -0.33 23.59
N SER A 345 -8.69 -0.55 24.90
CA SER A 345 -8.09 -1.68 25.61
C SER A 345 -8.93 -2.96 25.55
N ALA A 346 -10.25 -2.86 25.35
CA ALA A 346 -11.15 -4.01 25.37
C ALA A 346 -10.98 -4.90 24.14
N PHE A 347 -10.96 -4.29 22.95
CA PHE A 347 -10.91 -5.01 21.67
C PHE A 347 -9.54 -5.58 21.32
N LYS A 348 -8.59 -5.60 22.27
CA LYS A 348 -7.37 -6.42 22.21
C LYS A 348 -7.63 -7.90 22.50
N SER A 349 -8.83 -8.23 22.98
CA SER A 349 -9.27 -9.57 23.37
C SER A 349 -10.42 -10.06 22.49
N THR A 350 -10.65 -11.37 22.47
CA THR A 350 -11.79 -11.97 21.77
C THR A 350 -13.07 -11.70 22.55
N ILE A 351 -13.87 -10.75 22.06
CA ILE A 351 -15.17 -10.40 22.63
C ILE A 351 -16.25 -10.96 21.72
N ASN A 352 -17.10 -11.85 22.24
CA ASN A 352 -18.29 -12.34 21.53
C ASN A 352 -19.58 -12.23 22.36
N VAL A 353 -19.48 -11.71 23.58
CA VAL A 353 -20.62 -11.35 24.43
C VAL A 353 -20.44 -9.91 24.93
N ILE A 354 -21.50 -9.12 24.81
CA ILE A 354 -21.61 -7.76 25.34
C ILE A 354 -22.90 -7.69 26.15
N TYR A 355 -22.83 -7.14 27.36
CA TYR A 355 -24.02 -6.81 28.14
C TYR A 355 -24.18 -5.29 28.13
N THR A 356 -25.41 -4.82 27.95
CA THR A 356 -25.74 -3.40 28.01
C THR A 356 -26.85 -3.17 29.02
N TYR A 357 -26.79 -2.04 29.72
CA TYR A 357 -27.78 -1.65 30.72
C TYR A 357 -28.25 -0.22 30.46
N SER A 358 -29.57 -0.03 30.52
CA SER A 358 -30.25 1.26 30.34
C SER A 358 -31.04 1.60 31.60
N PHE A 359 -31.03 2.87 31.99
CA PHE A 359 -31.81 3.41 33.11
C PHE A 359 -32.15 4.89 32.92
N PRO A 360 -33.41 5.30 33.18
CA PRO A 360 -34.59 4.45 33.20
C PRO A 360 -34.82 3.67 31.88
N ASN A 361 -35.68 2.65 31.95
CA ASN A 361 -36.11 1.82 30.82
C ASN A 361 -36.47 2.63 29.55
N GLY A 362 -36.16 2.09 28.37
CA GLY A 362 -36.48 2.70 27.08
C GLY A 362 -35.44 3.68 26.53
N MET A 363 -34.31 3.87 27.24
CA MET A 363 -33.22 4.73 26.80
C MET A 363 -32.04 3.97 26.16
N SER A 364 -31.16 4.74 25.51
CA SER A 364 -29.85 4.25 25.08
C SER A 364 -29.05 3.72 26.28
N PRO A 365 -28.23 2.68 26.10
CA PRO A 365 -27.49 2.11 27.21
C PRO A 365 -26.50 3.11 27.79
N TYR A 366 -26.42 3.17 29.11
CA TYR A 366 -25.45 3.99 29.84
C TYR A 366 -24.29 3.17 30.40
N LEU A 367 -24.46 1.86 30.52
CA LEU A 367 -23.44 0.97 31.06
C LEU A 367 -23.26 -0.24 30.15
N ILE A 368 -22.00 -0.60 29.89
CA ILE A 368 -21.61 -1.75 29.08
C ILE A 368 -20.65 -2.63 29.89
N HIS A 369 -20.90 -3.94 29.91
CA HIS A 369 -19.99 -4.92 30.49
C HIS A 369 -19.43 -5.85 29.41
N LEU A 370 -18.11 -5.96 29.39
CA LEU A 370 -17.34 -6.78 28.48
C LEU A 370 -16.64 -7.90 29.29
N PRO A 371 -17.32 -9.02 29.57
CA PRO A 371 -16.82 -10.07 30.46
C PRO A 371 -15.49 -10.66 29.98
N GLN A 372 -15.30 -10.76 28.67
CA GLN A 372 -14.12 -11.34 28.03
C GLN A 372 -12.94 -10.38 27.92
N ALA A 373 -13.17 -9.09 28.13
CA ALA A 373 -12.16 -8.04 28.07
C ALA A 373 -11.53 -7.75 29.44
N GLY A 374 -11.30 -8.79 30.24
CA GLY A 374 -10.86 -8.64 31.64
C GLY A 374 -11.97 -8.15 32.57
N LYS A 375 -13.24 -8.51 32.31
CA LYS A 375 -14.41 -8.11 33.10
C LYS A 375 -14.57 -6.60 33.27
N LYS A 376 -14.25 -5.85 32.21
CA LYS A 376 -14.30 -4.39 32.23
C LYS A 376 -15.73 -3.87 32.09
N TRP A 377 -16.02 -2.84 32.86
CA TRP A 377 -17.25 -2.07 32.84
C TRP A 377 -16.96 -0.70 32.24
N TYR A 378 -17.87 -0.23 31.40
CA TYR A 378 -17.77 1.05 30.70
C TYR A 378 -19.03 1.84 30.93
N ILE A 379 -18.90 3.08 31.38
CA ILE A 379 -20.02 4.01 31.54
C ILE A 379 -19.97 5.06 30.44
N TYR A 380 -21.14 5.44 29.93
CA TYR A 380 -21.27 6.53 28.99
C TYR A 380 -20.90 7.84 29.68
N ILE A 381 -20.05 8.66 29.04
CA ILE A 381 -19.68 9.98 29.58
C ILE A 381 -20.48 11.05 28.86
N ARG A 382 -20.20 11.23 27.56
CA ARG A 382 -20.85 12.23 26.71
C ARG A 382 -20.67 11.91 25.24
N GLU A 383 -21.61 12.36 24.42
CA GLU A 383 -21.65 12.19 22.97
C GLU A 383 -21.53 10.73 22.51
N ASN A 384 -20.31 10.28 22.24
CA ASN A 384 -19.95 8.91 21.82
C ASN A 384 -18.78 8.35 22.62
N THR A 385 -18.46 8.94 23.78
CA THR A 385 -17.30 8.60 24.61
C THR A 385 -17.71 7.81 25.83
N TRP A 386 -16.93 6.76 26.13
CA TRP A 386 -17.13 5.86 27.24
C TRP A 386 -15.90 5.86 28.16
N GLY A 387 -16.12 5.80 29.47
CA GLY A 387 -15.09 5.71 30.50
C GLY A 387 -15.05 4.34 31.15
N VAL A 388 -13.88 3.89 31.60
CA VAL A 388 -13.75 2.66 32.37
C VAL A 388 -14.21 2.91 33.81
N VAL A 389 -15.13 2.09 34.31
CA VAL A 389 -15.56 2.13 35.72
C VAL A 389 -14.45 1.54 36.59
N SER A 390 -13.95 2.32 37.55
CA SER A 390 -12.87 1.89 38.46
C SER A 390 -13.35 1.56 39.87
N ASN A 391 -14.37 2.26 40.36
CA ASN A 391 -14.92 2.12 41.71
C ASN A 391 -16.31 1.49 41.70
N ASN A 392 -16.69 0.83 42.80
CA ASN A 392 -18.02 0.23 42.98
C ASN A 392 -18.41 -0.76 41.85
N LEU A 393 -17.45 -1.54 41.36
CA LEU A 393 -17.67 -2.47 40.26
C LEU A 393 -18.70 -3.54 40.64
N PRO A 394 -19.71 -3.79 39.80
CA PRO A 394 -20.60 -4.93 39.99
C PRO A 394 -19.79 -6.23 39.92
N LYS A 395 -20.15 -7.21 40.74
CA LYS A 395 -19.43 -8.50 40.81
C LYS A 395 -19.48 -9.25 39.48
N ASP A 396 -20.62 -9.21 38.82
CA ASP A 396 -20.89 -9.82 37.52
C ASP A 396 -22.12 -9.19 36.86
N GLU A 397 -22.51 -9.70 35.68
CA GLU A 397 -23.64 -9.20 34.91
C GLU A 397 -25.02 -9.34 35.57
N LYS A 398 -25.13 -10.05 36.70
CA LYS A 398 -26.37 -10.31 37.46
C LYS A 398 -26.47 -9.50 38.76
N ASP A 399 -25.42 -8.76 39.14
CA ASP A 399 -25.39 -7.91 40.33
C ASP A 399 -26.23 -6.63 40.15
N LEU A 400 -27.54 -6.83 40.06
CA LEU A 400 -28.52 -5.79 39.73
C LEU A 400 -28.52 -4.62 40.70
N GLU A 401 -28.29 -4.87 41.99
CA GLU A 401 -28.27 -3.82 42.99
C GLU A 401 -27.08 -2.87 42.78
N SER A 402 -25.88 -3.41 42.52
CA SER A 402 -24.70 -2.60 42.25
C SER A 402 -24.79 -1.90 40.90
N ILE A 403 -25.34 -2.58 39.88
CA ILE A 403 -25.60 -1.99 38.56
C ILE A 403 -26.59 -0.82 38.68
N TYR A 404 -27.68 -1.00 39.42
CA TYR A 404 -28.68 0.04 39.66
C TYR A 404 -28.05 1.25 40.36
N LYS A 405 -27.29 1.04 41.44
CA LYS A 405 -26.61 2.13 42.16
C LYS A 405 -25.66 2.93 41.26
N LEU A 406 -24.94 2.27 40.37
CA LEU A 406 -24.08 2.96 39.39
C LEU A 406 -24.88 3.80 38.39
N LEU A 407 -25.99 3.26 37.89
CA LEU A 407 -26.84 3.93 36.92
C LEU A 407 -27.62 5.09 37.54
N GLU A 408 -28.11 4.93 38.78
CA GLU A 408 -28.82 5.96 39.55
C GLU A 408 -27.88 7.13 39.87
N ALA A 409 -26.66 6.85 40.38
CA ALA A 409 -25.66 7.88 40.65
C ALA A 409 -25.27 8.67 39.39
N PHE A 410 -25.31 8.04 38.21
CA PHE A 410 -25.07 8.71 36.94
C PHE A 410 -26.25 9.60 36.51
N ASP A 411 -27.49 9.18 36.73
CA ASP A 411 -28.68 9.95 36.37
C ASP A 411 -28.88 11.15 37.30
N ASP A 412 -28.63 10.99 38.60
CA ASP A 412 -28.69 12.09 39.59
C ASP A 412 -27.63 13.18 39.34
N GLY A 413 -26.48 12.81 38.77
CA GLY A 413 -25.35 13.71 38.46
C GLY A 413 -25.47 14.48 37.14
N ARG A 414 -26.54 14.30 36.37
CA ARG A 414 -26.71 14.90 35.04
C ARG A 414 -26.92 16.42 35.01
N SER A 415 -26.93 17.13 36.14
CA SER A 415 -27.01 18.61 36.08
C SER A 415 -25.67 19.27 35.77
N ASP A 416 -24.52 18.80 36.30
CA ASP A 416 -23.25 19.55 36.21
C ASP A 416 -21.95 18.70 36.26
N ALA A 417 -21.98 17.45 35.81
CA ALA A 417 -20.84 16.51 35.88
C ALA A 417 -19.69 16.78 34.88
N SER A 418 -19.08 17.98 34.90
CA SER A 418 -17.79 18.22 34.26
C SER A 418 -16.61 18.36 35.24
N THR A 419 -16.87 18.47 36.54
CA THR A 419 -15.82 18.79 37.53
C THR A 419 -15.69 17.83 38.72
N GLU A 420 -16.72 17.09 39.13
CA GLU A 420 -16.65 16.22 40.33
C GLU A 420 -16.55 14.71 40.06
N PHE A 421 -16.72 14.26 38.81
CA PHE A 421 -16.66 12.83 38.48
C PHE A 421 -15.28 12.33 38.02
N SER A 422 -14.21 13.14 38.13
CA SER A 422 -12.85 12.68 37.80
C SER A 422 -12.36 11.55 38.70
N ASP A 423 -12.89 11.46 39.93
CA ASP A 423 -12.42 10.51 40.93
C ASP A 423 -12.97 9.08 40.72
N PHE A 424 -13.94 8.90 39.80
CA PHE A 424 -14.59 7.60 39.57
C PHE A 424 -14.08 6.84 38.34
N TYR A 425 -13.38 7.51 37.41
CA TYR A 425 -13.01 6.93 36.13
C TYR A 425 -11.62 7.41 35.69
N GLU A 426 -10.74 6.49 35.31
CA GLU A 426 -9.53 6.84 34.57
C GLU A 426 -9.91 7.15 33.13
N VAL A 427 -9.93 8.43 32.77
CA VAL A 427 -9.86 8.82 31.37
C VAL A 427 -8.43 8.56 30.92
N GLU A 428 -8.16 7.40 30.31
CA GLU A 428 -6.97 7.27 29.47
C GLU A 428 -7.05 8.44 28.48
N ASN A 429 -6.10 9.37 28.54
CA ASN A 429 -5.99 10.49 27.61
C ASN A 429 -5.73 9.92 26.20
N VAL A 430 -6.79 9.45 25.55
CA VAL A 430 -6.75 9.09 24.15
C VAL A 430 -6.71 10.41 23.41
N LYS A 431 -5.49 10.80 23.00
CA LYS A 431 -5.29 11.88 22.04
C LYS A 431 -5.86 11.39 20.72
N ILE A 432 -7.17 11.58 20.55
CA ILE A 432 -7.84 11.28 19.29
C ILE A 432 -7.44 12.40 18.32
N GLU A 433 -6.41 12.15 17.53
CA GLU A 433 -6.13 12.96 16.32
C GLU A 433 -7.20 12.66 15.27
N ASN A 434 -8.44 13.04 15.53
CA ASN A 434 -9.51 13.07 14.54
C ASN A 434 -9.78 14.52 14.20
N GLU A 435 -8.99 15.06 13.28
CA GLU A 435 -9.39 16.16 12.41
C GLU A 435 -8.40 16.18 11.23
N VAL A 436 -8.73 15.43 10.18
CA VAL A 436 -8.35 15.84 8.82
C VAL A 436 -9.62 16.42 8.23
N GLU A 437 -9.92 17.67 8.58
CA GLU A 437 -10.67 18.50 7.67
C GLU A 437 -9.88 18.57 6.37
N VAL A 438 -10.46 18.04 5.30
CA VAL A 438 -9.97 18.26 3.95
C VAL A 438 -10.34 19.70 3.60
N GLU A 439 -9.54 20.65 4.07
CA GLU A 439 -9.54 22.00 3.55
C GLU A 439 -8.83 21.93 2.17
N ILE A 440 -9.63 22.00 1.09
CA ILE A 440 -9.11 22.17 -0.27
C ILE A 440 -8.49 23.55 -0.34
N ILE A 441 -7.22 23.67 0.04
CA ILE A 441 -6.42 24.85 -0.25
C ILE A 441 -5.89 24.68 -1.69
N GLN A 442 -6.59 25.29 -2.63
CA GLN A 442 -5.95 25.84 -3.83
C GLN A 442 -4.96 26.92 -3.37
N LYS A 443 -3.69 26.54 -3.17
CA LYS A 443 -2.57 27.50 -3.22
C LYS A 443 -1.47 26.98 -4.14
N SER A 444 -1.28 27.79 -5.17
CA SER A 444 -0.21 27.75 -6.15
C SER A 444 1.19 27.68 -5.53
N SER A 445 1.99 26.81 -6.11
CA SER A 445 3.45 26.92 -6.32
C SER A 445 4.19 28.10 -5.67
N SER A 446 4.89 27.83 -4.58
CA SER A 446 6.32 28.17 -4.36
C SER A 446 6.68 27.87 -2.90
N TRP A 447 7.30 26.72 -2.64
CA TRP A 447 7.90 26.47 -1.33
C TRP A 447 9.21 27.25 -1.26
N ASN A 448 9.16 28.44 -0.66
CA ASN A 448 10.34 29.09 -0.12
C ASN A 448 10.91 28.17 0.97
N LYS A 449 12.20 27.80 0.84
CA LYS A 449 12.94 27.15 1.94
C LYS A 449 12.75 27.99 3.22
N PRO A 450 12.59 27.36 4.41
CA PRO A 450 12.55 28.09 5.67
C PRO A 450 13.78 29.00 5.78
N THR A 451 13.57 30.29 6.05
CA THR A 451 14.62 31.32 6.02
C THR A 451 15.84 30.95 6.89
N TRP A 452 15.63 30.21 7.98
CA TRP A 452 16.68 29.74 8.86
C TRP A 452 17.56 28.64 8.24
N LEU A 453 17.02 27.81 7.34
CA LEU A 453 17.78 26.76 6.65
C LEU A 453 18.77 27.38 5.65
N THR A 454 18.34 28.43 4.95
CA THR A 454 19.20 29.20 4.03
C THR A 454 20.32 29.93 4.79
N VAL A 455 20.03 30.43 5.99
CA VAL A 455 21.03 31.05 6.88
C VAL A 455 22.03 29.99 7.39
N LEU A 456 21.56 28.78 7.72
CA LEU A 456 22.43 27.69 8.15
C LEU A 456 23.35 27.20 7.03
N GLU A 457 22.82 27.01 5.81
CA GLU A 457 23.60 26.65 4.62
C GLU A 457 24.69 27.69 4.33
N ALA A 458 24.36 28.98 4.42
CA ALA A 458 25.33 30.07 4.25
C ALA A 458 26.40 30.11 5.35
N ALA A 459 26.02 29.88 6.61
CA ALA A 459 26.96 29.85 7.74
C ALA A 459 27.97 28.69 7.62
N ILE A 460 27.52 27.52 7.13
CA ILE A 460 28.38 26.36 6.88
C ILE A 460 29.37 26.65 5.74
N ASP A 461 28.91 27.24 4.64
CA ASP A 461 29.79 27.59 3.50
C ASP A 461 30.86 28.63 3.89
N ILE A 462 30.49 29.66 4.65
CA ILE A 462 31.44 30.66 5.17
C ILE A 462 32.48 30.00 6.09
N SER A 463 32.03 29.10 6.98
CA SER A 463 32.93 28.40 7.90
C SER A 463 33.96 27.53 7.17
N TRP A 464 33.53 26.82 6.12
CA TRP A 464 34.44 26.03 5.28
C TRP A 464 35.46 26.89 4.54
N LYS A 465 35.04 28.03 3.98
CA LYS A 465 35.95 28.96 3.28
C LYS A 465 36.99 29.57 4.22
N VAL A 466 36.62 29.94 5.44
CA VAL A 466 37.55 30.43 6.46
C VAL A 466 38.55 29.34 6.86
N LEU A 467 38.08 28.11 7.08
CA LEU A 467 38.94 26.98 7.43
C LEU A 467 39.95 26.70 6.31
N LEU A 468 39.50 26.68 5.05
CA LEU A 468 40.35 26.48 3.88
C LEU A 468 41.41 27.58 3.76
N GLY A 469 41.02 28.84 3.97
CA GLY A 469 41.92 30.00 3.99
C GLY A 469 43.02 29.88 5.06
N LEU A 470 42.67 29.44 6.27
CA LEU A 470 43.62 29.23 7.37
C LEU A 470 44.60 28.08 7.08
N VAL A 471 44.13 26.99 6.46
CA VAL A 471 44.98 25.87 6.03
C VAL A 471 45.97 26.33 4.96
N CYS A 472 45.49 27.05 3.93
CA CYS A 472 46.33 27.61 2.88
C CYS A 472 47.37 28.59 3.45
N TYR A 473 46.97 29.48 4.36
CA TYR A 473 47.88 30.42 5.02
C TYR A 473 48.99 29.70 5.81
N LYS A 474 48.63 28.66 6.59
CA LYS A 474 49.62 27.83 7.29
C LYS A 474 50.59 27.15 6.33
N PHE A 475 50.12 26.67 5.18
CA PHE A 475 50.96 26.04 4.17
C PHE A 475 51.94 27.02 3.51
N ILE A 476 51.48 28.23 3.21
CA ILE A 476 52.31 29.30 2.62
C ILE A 476 53.36 29.76 3.64
N LYS A 477 52.97 30.01 4.89
CA LYS A 477 53.88 30.44 5.96
C LYS A 477 54.96 29.40 6.31
N LYS A 478 54.74 28.12 5.99
CA LYS A 478 55.72 27.05 6.24
C LYS A 478 56.72 26.89 5.08
N ARG A 479 56.47 27.53 3.94
CA ARG A 479 57.34 27.51 2.74
C ARG A 479 58.17 28.78 2.56
N VAL A 480 57.78 29.87 3.23
CA VAL A 480 58.60 31.07 3.42
C VAL A 480 59.36 30.91 4.72
#